data_AF-A0A2E9NK83-F1
#
_entry.id   AF-A0A2E9NK83-F1
#
_cell.length_a   1.000
_cell.length_b   1.000
_cell.length_c   1.000
_cell.angle_alpha   90.00
_cell.angle_beta   90.00
_cell.angle_gamma   90.00
#
_symmetry.space_group_name_H-M   'P 1'
#
loop_
_entity.id
_entity.type
_entity.pdbx_description
1 polymer ?
#
loop_
_entity_poly.entity_id
_entity_poly.type
_entity_poly.pdbx_seq_one_letter_code
_entity_poly.pdbx_strand_id
1 'polypeptide(L)' 'MQTLIHEVRVALRSVRRTPGVAAAAVVTLALGIGANAAMFSVVNGVILRPLSYHEPSDLVRVWPEMRSSKD' A
#
# COMPACT_ATOMS: atom_id res chain seq x y z
N MET A 1 -28.91 -6.14 16.12
CA MET A 1 -28.08 -7.15 15.42
C MET A 1 -28.81 -7.85 14.26
N GLN A 2 -30.08 -8.22 14.40
CA GLN A 2 -30.88 -8.86 13.33
C GLN A 2 -30.90 -8.07 12.01
N THR A 3 -30.98 -6.74 12.08
CA THR A 3 -30.97 -5.84 10.93
C THR A 3 -29.68 -5.92 10.13
N LEU A 4 -28.52 -5.95 10.79
CA LEU A 4 -27.22 -5.97 10.10
C LEU A 4 -27.06 -7.22 9.21
N ILE A 5 -27.47 -8.37 9.73
CA ILE A 5 -27.43 -9.65 9.01
C ILE A 5 -28.40 -9.63 7.83
N HIS A 6 -29.56 -8.99 8.00
CA HIS A 6 -30.54 -8.84 6.91
C HIS A 6 -30.00 -7.95 5.80
N GLU A 7 -29.45 -6.78 6.14
CA GLU A 7 -28.86 -5.84 5.19
C GLU A 7 -27.71 -6.50 4.39
N VAL A 8 -26.81 -7.21 5.06
CA VAL A 8 -25.71 -7.93 4.39
C VAL A 8 -26.24 -9.00 3.43
N ARG A 9 -27.26 -9.77 3.85
CA ARG A 9 -27.87 -10.81 2.99
C ARG A 9 -28.56 -10.19 1.77
N VAL A 10 -29.25 -9.07 1.95
CA VAL A 10 -29.93 -8.36 0.86
C VAL A 10 -28.91 -7.76 -0.10
N ALA A 11 -27.85 -7.13 0.40
CA ALA A 11 -26.75 -6.60 -0.40
C ALA A 11 -26.05 -7.72 -1.20
N LEU A 12 -25.77 -8.87 -0.59
CA LEU A 12 -25.16 -9.99 -1.30
C LEU A 12 -26.07 -10.53 -2.41
N ARG A 13 -27.40 -10.48 -2.20
CA ARG A 13 -28.38 -10.88 -3.21
C ARG A 13 -28.49 -9.86 -4.34
N SER A 14 -28.35 -8.56 -4.06
CA SER A 14 -28.38 -7.51 -5.09
C SER A 14 -27.15 -7.60 -6.01
N VAL A 15 -25.97 -7.87 -5.45
CA VAL A 15 -24.72 -8.10 -6.21
C VAL A 15 -24.87 -9.28 -7.19
N ARG A 16 -25.55 -10.36 -6.78
CA ARG A 16 -25.82 -11.53 -7.65
C ARG A 16 -26.89 -11.26 -8.71
N ARG A 17 -27.73 -10.23 -8.54
CA ARG A 17 -28.79 -9.85 -9.49
C ARG A 17 -28.26 -9.02 -10.66
N THR A 18 -27.18 -8.25 -10.45
CA THR A 18 -26.56 -7.38 -11.47
C THR A 18 -25.06 -7.72 -11.66
N PRO A 19 -24.75 -8.93 -12.17
CA PRO A 19 -23.37 -9.44 -12.21
C PRO A 19 -22.42 -8.57 -13.05
N GLY A 20 -22.90 -7.88 -14.09
CA GLY A 20 -22.07 -6.99 -14.92
C GLY A 20 -21.57 -5.76 -14.15
N VAL A 21 -22.45 -5.09 -13.40
CA VAL A 21 -22.08 -3.93 -12.57
C VAL A 21 -21.17 -4.35 -11.43
N ALA A 22 -21.49 -5.48 -10.78
CA ALA A 22 -20.65 -6.05 -9.73
C ALA A 22 -19.24 -6.38 -10.24
N ALA A 23 -19.13 -7.02 -11.40
CA ALA A 23 -17.83 -7.34 -12.00
C ALA A 23 -17.01 -6.08 -12.31
N ALA A 24 -17.62 -5.06 -12.92
CA ALA A 24 -16.95 -3.80 -13.18
C ALA A 24 -16.46 -3.11 -11.89
N ALA A 25 -17.29 -3.09 -10.85
CA ALA A 25 -16.92 -2.55 -9.55
C ALA A 25 -15.76 -3.32 -8.92
N VAL A 26 -15.80 -4.66 -8.92
CA VAL A 26 -14.72 -5.50 -8.38
C VAL A 26 -13.42 -5.29 -9.15
N VAL A 27 -13.45 -5.25 -10.49
CA VAL A 27 -12.25 -5.00 -11.29
C VAL A 27 -11.67 -3.61 -10.99
N THR A 28 -12.52 -2.59 -10.88
CA THR A 28 -12.08 -1.22 -10.58
C THR A 28 -11.41 -1.15 -9.21
N LEU A 29 -12.04 -1.76 -8.19
CA LEU A 29 -11.47 -1.89 -6.84
C LEU A 29 -10.15 -2.66 -6.85
N ALA A 30 -10.10 -3.80 -7.52
CA ALA A 30 -8.91 -4.64 -7.63
C ALA A 30 -7.75 -3.89 -8.32
N LEU A 31 -8.05 -3.15 -9.39
CA LEU A 31 -7.05 -2.33 -10.09
C LEU A 31 -6.54 -1.20 -9.21
N GLY A 32 -7.41 -0.46 -8.52
CA GLY A 32 -6.97 0.63 -7.64
C GLY A 32 -6.11 0.14 -6.47
N ILE A 33 -6.54 -0.93 -5.80
CA ILE A 33 -5.82 -1.53 -4.67
C ILE A 33 -4.50 -2.14 -5.16
N GLY A 34 -4.56 -2.92 -6.24
CA GLY A 34 -3.41 -3.61 -6.82
C GLY A 34 -2.37 -2.66 -7.39
N ALA A 35 -2.79 -1.58 -8.06
CA ALA A 35 -1.89 -0.55 -8.58
C ALA A 35 -1.14 0.15 -7.46
N ASN A 36 -1.83 0.53 -6.38
CA ASN A 36 -1.19 1.15 -5.22
C ASN A 36 -0.20 0.21 -4.54
N ALA A 37 -0.57 -1.05 -4.33
CA ALA A 37 0.32 -2.06 -3.76
C ALA A 37 1.53 -2.35 -4.66
N ALA A 38 1.32 -2.47 -5.97
CA ALA A 38 2.37 -2.67 -6.96
C ALA A 38 3.32 -1.47 -7.01
N MET A 39 2.78 -0.25 -7.00
CA MET A 39 3.58 0.98 -6.94
C MET A 39 4.45 1.00 -5.69
N PHE A 40 3.89 0.72 -4.51
CA PHE A 40 4.68 0.64 -3.28
C PHE A 40 5.73 -0.47 -3.33
N SER A 41 5.39 -1.64 -3.89
CA SER A 41 6.33 -2.75 -4.05
C SER A 41 7.48 -2.41 -5.00
N VAL A 42 7.19 -1.73 -6.11
CA VAL A 42 8.21 -1.28 -7.08
C VAL A 42 9.05 -0.18 -6.47
N VAL A 43 8.45 0.82 -5.83
CA VAL A 43 9.17 1.88 -5.12
C VAL A 43 10.07 1.27 -4.04
N ASN A 44 9.57 0.36 -3.21
CA ASN A 44 10.37 -0.31 -2.20
C ASN A 44 11.48 -1.21 -2.81
N GLY A 45 11.21 -1.87 -3.94
CA GLY A 45 12.19 -2.72 -4.63
C GLY A 45 13.25 -1.93 -5.40
N VAL A 46 12.91 -0.76 -5.94
CA VAL A 46 13.76 0.01 -6.87
C VAL A 46 14.38 1.23 -6.20
N ILE A 47 13.70 1.86 -5.23
CA ILE A 47 14.18 3.05 -4.51
C ILE A 47 14.75 2.68 -3.13
N LEU A 48 14.16 1.73 -2.41
CA LEU A 48 14.72 1.23 -1.13
C LEU A 48 15.70 0.06 -1.30
N ARG A 49 15.74 -0.58 -2.49
CA ARG A 49 16.68 -1.65 -2.85
C ARG A 49 17.58 -1.43 -4.10
N PRO A 50 17.95 -0.20 -4.51
CA PRO A 50 19.05 -0.01 -5.46
C PRO A 50 20.43 -0.05 -4.79
N LEU A 51 20.54 -0.13 -3.46
CA LEU A 51 21.80 -0.40 -2.78
C LEU A 51 21.75 -1.73 -2.04
N SER A 52 22.15 -2.79 -2.76
CA SER A 52 22.90 -3.89 -2.16
C SER A 52 24.13 -3.32 -1.46
N TYR A 53 23.98 -2.78 -0.24
CA TYR A 53 25.12 -2.65 0.66
C TYR A 53 25.54 -4.09 1.00
N HIS A 54 26.62 -4.55 0.38
CA HIS A 54 27.19 -5.88 0.63
C HIS A 54 27.73 -6.03 2.08
N GLU A 55 27.85 -4.92 2.83
CA GLU A 55 28.18 -4.90 4.26
C GLU A 55 27.42 -3.79 5.01
N PRO A 56 26.29 -4.09 5.69
CA PRO A 56 25.61 -3.13 6.56
C PRO A 56 26.40 -2.75 7.82
N SER A 57 27.52 -3.43 8.11
CA SER A 57 28.42 -3.16 9.25
C SER A 57 29.33 -1.93 9.08
N ASP A 58 29.50 -1.41 7.85
CA ASP A 58 30.39 -0.28 7.55
C ASP A 58 29.65 1.08 7.45
N LEU A 59 28.39 1.15 7.87
CA LEU A 59 27.61 2.38 7.84
C LEU A 59 28.07 3.34 8.96
N VAL A 60 29.12 4.12 8.68
CA VAL A 60 29.55 5.24 9.53
C VAL A 60 28.63 6.44 9.30
N ARG A 61 27.97 6.85 10.37
CA ARG A 61 27.01 7.94 10.40
C ARG A 61 27.76 9.26 10.71
N VAL A 62 28.08 10.03 9.67
CA VAL A 62 28.83 11.30 9.83
C VAL A 62 27.87 12.43 10.13
N TRP A 63 27.72 12.79 11.41
CA TRP A 63 26.93 13.96 11.80
C TRP A 63 27.77 15.22 11.62
N PRO A 64 27.24 16.26 10.94
CA PRO A 64 27.93 17.55 10.89
C PRO A 64 27.90 18.15 12.28
N GLU A 65 29.05 18.14 12.96
CA GLU A 65 29.23 18.90 14.20
C GLU A 65 29.13 20.38 13.82
N MET A 66 27.96 20.97 14.09
CA MET A 66 27.77 22.42 13.99
C MET A 66 28.68 23.06 15.02
N ARG A 67 29.89 23.41 14.58
CA ARG A 67 30.88 24.10 15.39
C ARG A 67 30.26 25.41 15.86
N SER A 68 29.84 25.43 17.12
CA SER A 68 29.37 26.63 17.80
C SER A 68 30.56 27.60 17.87
N SER A 69 30.58 28.52 16.93
CA SER A 69 31.49 29.66 16.92
C SER A 69 31.08 30.56 18.08
N LYS A 70 31.79 30.41 19.19
CA LYS A 70 31.75 31.36 20.31
C LYS A 70 33.08 32.08 20.31
N ASP A 71 33.18 33.08 19.44
CA ASP A 71 34.09 34.21 19.56
C ASP A 71 33.25 35.45 19.91
#